data_AF-A0AAW2VIE3-F1
#
_entry.id   AF-A0AAW2VIE3-F1
#
_cell.length_a   1.000
_cell.length_b   1.000
_cell.length_c   1.000
_cell.angle_alpha   90.00
_cell.angle_beta   90.00
_cell.angle_gamma   90.00
#
_symmetry.space_group_name_H-M   'P 1'
#
loop_
_entity.id
_entity.type
_entity.pdbx_description
1 polymer ?
#
loop_
_entity_poly.entity_id
_entity_poly.type
_entity_poly.pdbx_seq_one_letter_code
_entity_poly.pdbx_strand_id
1 'polypeptide(L)'
;MGLSNQEDEYLLCLWKRSGRISLEELHKSIDFSNMWLAPLITKQILQQGLLLLVLNFGLLGRNLSQLCREILQKEATGIEICKEFLSLCPNLLAQNPQILPKSRAHQVHLDLLRACSEEQMASEMEHKVWAAVANETALAVRYGFKENLFESSNQSSAMGHAASTSDDTFEQSFHLRKVKVELPVRVDFVGGWSDTPPWSLERSGGSGSGLGTSSILSAAVVKALLQITNGDDSNENVTRLVLVLNRSWALEVRLAHQVLQKVVIRYLQRDNLLISSIRRLVELAKIGREALMNCEIDEVGDVMLEAWRLHQELDPYCSNEFVDKLFAFCDPYCLGYKLVGAGGGGFALMLAKTAESAMKLRHLIAENPELDVEVYEWEIFLHK
;
A
#
# COMPACT_ATOMS: atom_id res chain seq x y z
N MET A 1 -66.37 24.93 4.07
CA MET A 1 -65.83 26.20 3.54
C MET A 1 -65.58 25.98 2.06
N GLY A 2 -66.32 26.70 1.19
CA GLY A 2 -66.20 26.85 -0.27
C GLY A 2 -65.96 25.59 -1.12
N LEU A 3 -66.69 25.30 -2.19
CA LEU A 3 -67.25 26.17 -3.22
C LEU A 3 -68.48 25.45 -3.80
N SER A 4 -69.56 26.20 -3.99
CA SER A 4 -70.77 25.74 -4.68
C SER A 4 -70.82 26.40 -6.06
N ASN A 5 -69.84 26.08 -6.91
CA ASN A 5 -69.84 26.46 -8.32
C ASN A 5 -70.29 25.27 -9.18
N GLN A 6 -70.98 25.55 -10.30
CA GLN A 6 -71.46 24.51 -11.23
C GLN A 6 -70.33 23.62 -11.79
N GLU A 7 -69.09 24.13 -11.84
CA GLU A 7 -67.91 23.34 -12.23
C GLU A 7 -67.55 22.26 -11.19
N ASP A 8 -67.80 22.51 -9.90
CA ASP A 8 -67.53 21.54 -8.84
C ASP A 8 -68.55 20.38 -8.88
N GLU A 9 -69.80 20.64 -9.28
CA GLU A 9 -70.79 19.56 -9.49
C GLU A 9 -70.42 18.67 -10.68
N TYR A 10 -69.90 19.26 -11.76
CA TYR A 10 -69.40 18.51 -12.92
C TYR A 10 -68.18 17.66 -12.57
N LEU A 11 -67.21 18.22 -11.84
CA LEU A 11 -66.03 17.50 -11.35
C LEU A 11 -66.41 16.42 -10.33
N LEU A 12 -67.41 16.65 -9.48
CA LEU A 12 -67.92 15.66 -8.55
C LEU A 12 -68.59 14.49 -9.29
N CYS A 13 -69.32 14.77 -10.37
CA CYS A 13 -69.94 13.74 -11.21
C CYS A 13 -68.89 12.90 -11.96
N LEU A 14 -67.85 13.56 -12.50
CA LEU A 14 -66.68 12.88 -13.08
C LEU A 14 -65.93 12.05 -12.06
N TRP A 15 -65.69 12.59 -10.86
CA TRP A 15 -64.99 11.89 -9.79
C TRP A 15 -65.78 10.68 -9.29
N LYS A 16 -67.12 10.78 -9.20
CA LYS A 16 -67.99 9.64 -8.85
C LYS A 16 -68.05 8.55 -9.93
N ARG A 17 -67.89 8.92 -11.20
CA ARG A 17 -67.95 8.00 -12.35
C ARG A 17 -66.59 7.48 -12.81
N SER A 18 -65.48 8.06 -12.36
CA SER A 18 -64.16 7.61 -12.77
C SER A 18 -63.85 6.24 -12.16
N GLY A 19 -63.41 5.31 -13.01
CA GLY A 19 -62.98 3.99 -12.58
C GLY A 19 -61.90 4.12 -11.51
N ARG A 20 -62.10 3.47 -10.36
CA ARG A 20 -61.09 3.38 -9.31
C ARG A 20 -60.25 2.16 -9.62
N ILE A 21 -58.98 2.38 -9.95
CA ILE A 21 -57.99 1.31 -10.00
C ILE A 21 -57.39 1.22 -8.60
N SER A 22 -57.38 0.02 -8.02
CA SER A 22 -56.71 -0.15 -6.73
C SER A 22 -55.19 -0.05 -6.91
N LEU A 23 -54.49 0.46 -5.89
CA LEU A 23 -53.03 0.50 -5.92
C LEU A 23 -52.43 -0.91 -6.13
N GLU A 24 -53.11 -1.94 -5.63
CA GLU A 24 -52.76 -3.35 -5.81
C GLU A 24 -52.85 -3.78 -7.29
N GLU A 25 -53.89 -3.36 -8.00
CA GLU A 25 -54.13 -3.69 -9.40
C GLU A 25 -53.15 -2.94 -10.32
N LEU A 26 -52.80 -1.70 -9.96
CA LEU A 26 -51.70 -0.97 -10.59
C LEU A 26 -50.37 -1.69 -10.37
N HIS A 27 -50.05 -2.11 -9.14
CA HIS A 27 -48.83 -2.85 -8.83
C HIS A 27 -48.75 -4.21 -9.57
N LYS A 28 -49.86 -4.93 -9.73
CA LYS A 28 -49.92 -6.17 -10.52
C LYS A 28 -49.75 -5.94 -12.02
N SER A 29 -50.12 -4.76 -12.52
CA SER A 29 -49.94 -4.39 -13.93
C SER A 29 -48.51 -3.97 -14.28
N ILE A 30 -47.68 -3.67 -13.28
CA ILE A 30 -46.26 -3.36 -13.48
C ILE A 30 -45.51 -4.68 -13.64
N ASP A 31 -45.04 -4.93 -14.86
CA ASP A 31 -44.11 -6.03 -15.13
C ASP A 31 -42.72 -5.65 -14.61
N PHE A 32 -42.49 -5.94 -13.32
CA PHE A 32 -41.19 -5.74 -12.69
C PHE A 32 -40.10 -6.53 -13.43
N SER A 33 -40.38 -7.68 -14.01
CA SER A 33 -39.36 -8.46 -14.74
C SER A 33 -38.84 -7.71 -15.99
N ASN A 34 -39.71 -6.99 -16.72
CA ASN A 34 -39.29 -6.12 -17.83
C ASN A 34 -38.64 -4.80 -17.34
N MET A 35 -39.07 -4.27 -16.20
CA MET A 35 -38.42 -3.10 -15.58
C MET A 35 -36.98 -3.40 -15.12
N TRP A 36 -36.67 -4.68 -14.86
CA TRP A 36 -35.34 -5.19 -14.54
C TRP A 36 -34.48 -5.56 -15.76
N LEU A 37 -35.01 -5.47 -16.99
CA LEU A 37 -34.26 -5.61 -18.25
C LEU A 37 -33.76 -4.26 -18.82
N ALA A 38 -34.53 -3.18 -18.63
CA ALA A 38 -34.09 -1.79 -18.83
C ALA A 38 -32.80 -1.33 -18.08
N PRO A 39 -32.42 -1.87 -16.89
CA PRO A 39 -31.23 -1.47 -16.15
C PRO A 39 -29.93 -1.78 -16.87
N LEU A 40 -29.90 -2.65 -17.90
CA LEU A 40 -28.66 -2.90 -18.63
C LEU A 40 -28.19 -1.66 -19.39
N ILE A 41 -29.10 -1.00 -20.12
CA ILE A 41 -28.82 0.23 -20.86
C ILE A 41 -28.60 1.40 -19.88
N THR A 42 -29.42 1.49 -18.83
CA THR A 42 -29.25 2.55 -17.81
C THR A 42 -27.94 2.40 -17.05
N LYS A 43 -27.53 1.17 -16.70
CA LYS A 43 -26.23 0.91 -16.06
C LYS A 43 -25.07 1.26 -16.99
N GLN A 44 -25.19 1.01 -18.29
CA GLN A 44 -24.17 1.37 -19.28
C GLN A 44 -24.02 2.89 -19.42
N ILE A 45 -25.12 3.63 -19.57
CA ILE A 45 -25.11 5.10 -19.63
C ILE A 45 -24.56 5.69 -18.33
N LEU A 46 -24.93 5.11 -17.19
CA LEU A 46 -24.44 5.56 -15.88
C LEU A 46 -22.96 5.23 -15.70
N GLN A 47 -22.48 4.07 -16.17
CA GLN A 47 -21.06 3.68 -16.16
C GLN A 47 -20.23 4.54 -17.11
N GLN A 48 -20.72 4.84 -18.32
CA GLN A 48 -20.10 5.77 -19.27
C GLN A 48 -20.03 7.19 -18.70
N GLY A 49 -21.15 7.71 -18.19
CA GLY A 49 -21.21 9.03 -17.56
C GLY A 49 -20.29 9.14 -16.34
N LEU A 50 -20.24 8.09 -15.51
CA LEU A 50 -19.31 8.02 -14.38
C LEU A 50 -17.86 8.02 -14.85
N LEU A 51 -17.54 7.32 -15.94
CA LEU A 51 -16.18 7.25 -16.48
C LEU A 51 -15.75 8.60 -17.09
N LEU A 52 -16.63 9.28 -17.83
CA LEU A 52 -16.43 10.66 -18.28
C LEU A 52 -16.18 11.62 -17.12
N LEU A 53 -16.99 11.54 -16.05
CA LEU A 53 -16.79 12.34 -14.84
C LEU A 53 -15.47 12.01 -14.15
N VAL A 54 -15.14 10.72 -14.01
CA VAL A 54 -13.88 10.27 -13.39
C VAL A 54 -12.66 10.77 -14.16
N LEU A 55 -12.70 10.76 -15.49
CA LEU A 55 -11.60 11.22 -16.33
C LEU A 55 -11.51 12.75 -16.36
N ASN A 56 -12.63 13.46 -16.51
CA ASN A 56 -12.66 14.92 -16.57
C ASN A 56 -12.32 15.58 -15.23
N PHE A 57 -12.73 14.98 -14.11
CA PHE A 57 -12.45 15.50 -12.77
C PHE A 57 -11.21 14.86 -12.12
N GLY A 58 -10.51 13.95 -12.80
CA GLY A 58 -9.30 13.30 -12.30
C GLY A 58 -9.52 12.36 -11.10
N LEU A 59 -10.76 11.95 -10.84
CA LEU A 59 -11.15 11.13 -9.69
C LEU A 59 -10.92 9.63 -9.96
N LEU A 60 -9.67 9.23 -10.23
CA LEU A 60 -9.28 7.86 -10.60
C LEU A 60 -9.30 6.82 -9.45
N GLY A 61 -10.17 7.01 -8.46
CA GLY A 61 -10.30 6.16 -7.26
C GLY A 61 -11.03 4.84 -7.48
N ARG A 62 -11.36 4.46 -8.72
CA ARG A 62 -12.11 3.25 -9.09
C ARG A 62 -11.29 2.29 -9.95
N ASN A 63 -11.70 1.02 -9.96
CA ASN A 63 -11.09 -0.02 -10.77
C ASN A 63 -11.52 0.07 -12.24
N LEU A 64 -10.76 0.84 -13.01
CA LEU A 64 -11.02 1.06 -14.43
C LEU A 64 -10.78 -0.19 -15.28
N SER A 65 -9.83 -1.04 -14.91
CA SER A 65 -9.63 -2.35 -15.56
C SER A 65 -10.90 -3.21 -15.47
N GLN A 66 -11.51 -3.30 -14.29
CA GLN A 66 -12.77 -4.00 -14.10
C GLN A 66 -13.92 -3.33 -14.85
N LEU A 67 -14.03 -2.00 -14.77
CA LEU A 67 -15.07 -1.26 -15.48
C LEU A 67 -14.99 -1.48 -17.00
N CYS A 68 -13.79 -1.46 -17.58
CA CYS A 68 -13.58 -1.74 -19.00
C CYS A 68 -14.01 -3.16 -19.35
N ARG A 69 -13.69 -4.17 -18.52
CA ARG A 69 -14.18 -5.55 -18.74
C ARG A 69 -15.70 -5.63 -18.73
N GLU A 70 -16.37 -4.93 -17.81
CA GLU A 70 -17.83 -4.88 -17.75
C GLU A 70 -18.45 -4.22 -18.99
N ILE A 71 -17.82 -3.17 -19.50
CA ILE A 71 -18.23 -2.48 -20.74
C ILE A 71 -18.03 -3.38 -21.97
N LEU A 72 -16.90 -4.09 -22.05
CA LEU A 72 -16.54 -4.96 -23.19
C LEU A 72 -17.38 -6.24 -23.27
N GLN A 73 -17.94 -6.73 -22.16
CA GLN A 73 -18.81 -7.91 -22.14
C GLN A 73 -20.14 -7.69 -22.87
N LYS A 74 -20.46 -6.47 -23.32
CA LYS A 74 -21.77 -6.10 -23.88
C LYS A 74 -21.60 -5.33 -25.20
N GLU A 75 -21.61 -6.10 -26.30
CA GLU A 75 -21.71 -5.66 -27.70
C GLU A 75 -20.54 -4.84 -28.29
N ALA A 76 -20.56 -4.66 -29.62
CA ALA A 76 -19.54 -3.98 -30.42
C ALA A 76 -19.29 -2.52 -30.00
N THR A 77 -20.27 -1.86 -29.37
CA THR A 77 -20.16 -0.49 -28.85
C THR A 77 -19.15 -0.35 -27.72
N GLY A 78 -18.86 -1.42 -26.97
CA GLY A 78 -17.93 -1.40 -25.83
C GLY A 78 -16.52 -0.94 -26.21
N ILE A 79 -16.03 -1.37 -27.37
CA ILE A 79 -14.70 -1.02 -27.88
C ILE A 79 -14.65 0.46 -28.29
N GLU A 80 -15.69 0.96 -28.95
CA GLU A 80 -15.77 2.37 -29.36
C GLU A 80 -15.72 3.32 -28.17
N ILE A 81 -16.45 2.96 -27.10
CA ILE A 81 -16.45 3.67 -25.82
C ILE A 81 -15.03 3.69 -25.21
N CYS A 82 -14.35 2.55 -25.14
CA CYS A 82 -12.98 2.49 -24.63
C CYS A 82 -11.99 3.31 -25.48
N LYS A 83 -12.16 3.34 -26.81
CA LYS A 83 -11.35 4.17 -27.74
C LYS A 83 -11.60 5.66 -27.54
N GLU A 84 -12.85 6.07 -27.32
CA GLU A 84 -13.20 7.44 -26.98
C GLU A 84 -12.49 7.86 -25.68
N PHE A 85 -12.52 7.02 -24.65
CA PHE A 85 -11.81 7.29 -23.40
C PHE A 85 -10.29 7.33 -23.54
N LEU A 86 -9.72 6.43 -24.35
CA LEU A 86 -8.28 6.43 -24.64
C LEU A 86 -7.83 7.78 -25.26
N SER A 87 -8.67 8.38 -26.11
CA SER A 87 -8.39 9.70 -26.71
C SER A 87 -8.31 10.83 -25.68
N LEU A 88 -8.94 10.67 -24.51
CA LEU A 88 -8.95 11.67 -23.42
C LEU A 88 -7.74 11.55 -22.49
N CYS A 89 -7.03 10.41 -22.49
CA CYS A 89 -5.89 10.16 -21.59
C CYS A 89 -4.72 11.16 -21.67
N PRO A 90 -4.31 11.68 -22.85
CA PRO A 90 -3.22 12.66 -22.93
C PRO A 90 -3.48 13.93 -22.13
N ASN A 91 -4.74 14.37 -22.05
CA ASN A 91 -5.13 15.55 -21.28
C ASN A 91 -5.08 15.30 -19.76
N LEU A 92 -5.25 14.05 -19.34
CA LEU A 92 -5.29 13.65 -17.93
C LEU A 92 -3.94 13.84 -17.22
N LEU A 93 -2.85 13.55 -17.93
CA LEU A 93 -1.48 13.74 -17.44
C LEU A 93 -1.11 15.24 -17.33
N ALA A 94 -1.74 16.10 -18.13
CA ALA A 94 -1.46 17.52 -18.18
C ALA A 94 -2.22 18.32 -17.11
N GLN A 95 -3.40 17.86 -16.68
CA GLN A 95 -4.32 18.67 -15.89
C GLN A 95 -4.12 18.59 -14.37
N ASN A 96 -3.53 17.52 -13.81
CA ASN A 96 -3.51 17.33 -12.33
C ASN A 96 -2.24 16.66 -11.74
N PRO A 97 -1.03 17.22 -11.93
CA PRO A 97 0.20 16.62 -11.40
C PRO A 97 0.33 16.66 -9.86
N GLN A 98 -0.47 17.45 -9.15
CA GLN A 98 -0.39 17.58 -7.68
C GLN A 98 -1.31 16.62 -6.91
N ILE A 99 -2.35 16.07 -7.54
CA ILE A 99 -3.39 15.28 -6.86
C ILE A 99 -3.27 13.78 -7.17
N LEU A 100 -2.68 13.42 -8.31
CA LEU A 100 -2.65 12.04 -8.81
C LEU A 100 -1.21 11.58 -9.10
N PRO A 101 -0.76 10.42 -8.56
CA PRO A 101 0.52 9.83 -8.94
C PRO A 101 0.61 9.52 -10.44
N LYS A 102 1.80 9.70 -11.01
CA LYS A 102 2.06 9.41 -12.43
C LYS A 102 1.89 7.92 -12.74
N SER A 103 2.28 7.05 -11.81
CA SER A 103 2.09 5.60 -11.90
C SER A 103 0.62 5.23 -12.11
N ARG A 104 -0.29 5.90 -11.38
CA ARG A 104 -1.73 5.68 -11.51
C ARG A 104 -2.26 6.16 -12.86
N ALA A 105 -1.85 7.34 -13.31
CA ALA A 105 -2.25 7.84 -14.63
C ALA A 105 -1.79 6.91 -15.77
N HIS A 106 -0.55 6.44 -15.72
CA HIS A 106 -0.04 5.46 -16.67
C HIS A 106 -0.78 4.12 -16.57
N GLN A 107 -1.16 3.66 -15.36
CA GLN A 107 -1.93 2.42 -15.20
C GLN A 107 -3.32 2.54 -15.85
N VAL A 108 -3.99 3.70 -15.73
CA VAL A 108 -5.26 3.92 -16.41
C VAL A 108 -5.10 3.84 -17.94
N HIS A 109 -4.05 4.46 -18.47
CA HIS A 109 -3.75 4.39 -19.89
C HIS A 109 -3.48 2.94 -20.32
N LEU A 110 -2.69 2.19 -19.53
CA LEU A 110 -2.44 0.78 -19.77
C LEU A 110 -3.72 -0.07 -19.78
N ASP A 111 -4.60 0.13 -18.80
CA ASP A 111 -5.88 -0.59 -18.69
C ASP A 111 -6.77 -0.34 -19.93
N LEU A 112 -6.81 0.91 -20.42
CA LEU A 112 -7.57 1.29 -21.62
C LEU A 112 -6.95 0.73 -22.92
N LEU A 113 -5.62 0.74 -23.05
CA LEU A 113 -4.93 0.14 -24.20
C LEU A 113 -5.22 -1.36 -24.29
N ARG A 114 -5.12 -2.07 -23.16
CA ARG A 114 -5.48 -3.50 -23.09
C ARG A 114 -6.95 -3.73 -23.43
N ALA A 115 -7.86 -2.87 -22.95
CA ALA A 115 -9.28 -2.93 -23.31
C ALA A 115 -9.52 -2.71 -24.81
N CYS A 116 -8.70 -1.89 -25.47
CA CYS A 116 -8.76 -1.63 -26.90
C CYS A 116 -8.01 -2.67 -27.76
N SER A 117 -7.42 -3.71 -27.14
CA SER A 117 -6.57 -4.72 -27.82
C SER A 117 -5.31 -4.15 -28.48
N GLU A 118 -4.78 -3.03 -27.97
CA GLU A 118 -3.58 -2.35 -28.47
C GLU A 118 -2.31 -2.85 -27.73
N GLU A 119 -1.97 -4.13 -27.92
CA GLU A 119 -1.00 -4.83 -27.06
C GLU A 119 0.43 -4.29 -27.14
N GLN A 120 0.86 -3.82 -28.32
CA GLN A 120 2.19 -3.25 -28.51
C GLN A 120 2.35 -1.95 -27.70
N MET A 121 1.37 -1.06 -27.79
CA MET A 121 1.36 0.19 -27.01
C MET A 121 1.17 -0.09 -25.52
N ALA A 122 0.40 -1.12 -25.16
CA ALA A 122 0.23 -1.55 -23.78
C ALA A 122 1.58 -1.98 -23.18
N SER A 123 2.39 -2.77 -23.90
CA SER A 123 3.72 -3.18 -23.43
C SER A 123 4.64 -1.97 -23.19
N GLU A 124 4.64 -0.98 -24.09
CA GLU A 124 5.42 0.25 -23.90
C GLU A 124 4.92 1.08 -22.71
N MET A 125 3.61 1.13 -22.50
CA MET A 125 3.00 1.84 -21.38
C MET A 125 3.30 1.16 -20.05
N GLU A 126 3.35 -0.17 -20.01
CA GLU A 126 3.73 -0.94 -18.82
C GLU A 126 5.14 -0.57 -18.33
N HIS A 127 6.11 -0.41 -19.23
CA HIS A 127 7.43 0.12 -18.86
C HIS A 127 7.34 1.52 -18.23
N LYS A 128 6.46 2.39 -18.74
CA LYS A 128 6.23 3.74 -18.17
C LYS A 128 5.54 3.70 -16.80
N VAL A 129 4.66 2.74 -16.56
CA VAL A 129 4.06 2.49 -15.23
C VAL A 129 5.16 2.16 -14.23
N TRP A 130 5.99 1.16 -14.52
CA TRP A 130 7.04 0.73 -13.60
C TRP A 130 8.13 1.79 -13.38
N ALA A 131 8.51 2.51 -14.43
CA ALA A 131 9.42 3.66 -14.29
C ALA A 131 8.83 4.78 -13.41
N ALA A 132 7.51 5.01 -13.49
CA ALA A 132 6.85 5.97 -12.62
C ALA A 132 6.77 5.47 -11.17
N VAL A 133 6.43 4.19 -10.93
CA VAL A 133 6.46 3.57 -9.59
C VAL A 133 7.85 3.69 -8.98
N ALA A 134 8.92 3.34 -9.70
CA ALA A 134 10.28 3.43 -9.20
C ALA A 134 10.68 4.88 -8.83
N ASN A 135 10.33 5.85 -9.67
CA ASN A 135 10.57 7.26 -9.38
C ASN A 135 9.79 7.77 -8.18
N GLU A 136 8.52 7.39 -8.07
CA GLU A 136 7.65 7.67 -6.94
C GLU A 136 8.21 7.09 -5.65
N THR A 137 8.59 5.81 -5.67
CA THR A 137 9.26 5.16 -4.52
C THR A 137 10.51 5.91 -4.10
N ALA A 138 11.34 6.32 -5.05
CA ALA A 138 12.53 7.12 -4.79
C ALA A 138 12.21 8.53 -4.25
N LEU A 139 11.05 9.10 -4.54
CA LEU A 139 10.59 10.38 -3.99
C LEU A 139 10.01 10.23 -2.57
N ALA A 140 9.31 9.13 -2.28
CA ALA A 140 8.78 8.84 -0.94
C ALA A 140 9.90 8.82 0.10
N VAL A 141 11.00 8.16 -0.26
CA VAL A 141 12.24 8.11 0.52
C VAL A 141 12.81 9.52 0.82
N ARG A 142 12.56 10.51 -0.03
CA ARG A 142 13.04 11.89 0.16
C ARG A 142 12.11 12.75 1.03
N TYR A 143 10.80 12.47 1.06
CA TYR A 143 9.82 13.33 1.76
C TYR A 143 9.93 13.25 3.28
N GLY A 144 10.35 12.12 3.85
CA GLY A 144 10.66 12.00 5.29
C GLY A 144 11.74 12.96 5.80
N PHE A 145 12.44 13.69 4.91
CA PHE A 145 13.48 14.66 5.25
C PHE A 145 13.01 16.12 5.30
N LYS A 146 11.93 16.49 4.61
CA LYS A 146 11.51 17.92 4.55
C LYS A 146 10.89 18.41 5.85
N GLU A 147 10.25 17.54 6.63
CA GLU A 147 9.65 17.91 7.92
C GLU A 147 10.71 18.09 9.01
N ASN A 148 11.85 17.38 8.94
CA ASN A 148 12.88 17.42 10.00
C ASN A 148 13.96 18.50 9.84
N LEU A 149 14.06 19.15 8.67
CA LEU A 149 15.07 20.19 8.41
C LEU A 149 14.62 21.62 8.85
N PHE A 150 13.33 21.81 9.15
CA PHE A 150 12.81 23.13 9.54
C PHE A 150 12.97 23.47 11.02
N GLU A 151 13.35 22.53 11.89
CA GLU A 151 13.56 22.80 13.32
C GLU A 151 15.04 22.99 13.72
N SER A 152 16.01 22.64 12.87
CA SER A 152 17.44 22.67 13.25
C SER A 152 18.27 23.79 12.62
N SER A 153 17.69 24.67 11.80
CA SER A 153 18.42 25.78 11.16
C SER A 153 18.30 27.10 11.93
N ASN A 154 18.79 27.11 13.17
CA ASN A 154 19.16 28.34 13.87
C ASN A 154 20.29 28.09 14.86
N GLN A 155 21.46 27.73 14.35
CA GLN A 155 22.72 27.98 15.03
C GLN A 155 23.87 28.10 14.02
N SER A 156 24.14 29.34 13.66
CA SER A 156 25.37 29.78 13.03
C SER A 156 26.51 29.77 14.05
N SER A 157 27.66 29.21 13.69
CA SER A 157 28.95 29.80 14.06
C SER A 157 30.05 29.33 13.12
N ALA A 158 30.59 30.30 12.40
CA ALA A 158 31.79 30.20 11.59
C ALA A 158 33.04 30.08 12.49
N MET A 159 33.99 29.23 12.10
CA MET A 159 35.41 29.42 12.39
C MET A 159 36.21 28.85 11.22
N GLY A 160 36.90 29.74 10.50
CA GLY A 160 37.86 29.37 9.47
C GLY A 160 39.20 29.00 10.09
N HIS A 161 39.95 28.12 9.43
CA HIS A 161 41.40 28.09 9.57
C HIS A 161 42.10 27.86 8.24
N ALA A 162 43.04 28.77 8.01
CA ALA A 162 43.96 28.95 6.91
C ALA A 162 44.68 27.69 6.43
N ALA A 163 44.96 27.69 5.13
CA ALA A 163 45.92 26.80 4.48
C ALA A 163 47.35 27.13 4.96
N SER A 164 48.08 26.10 5.38
CA SER A 164 49.54 26.13 5.44
C SER A 164 50.08 24.85 4.81
N THR A 165 50.78 25.04 3.70
CA THR A 165 51.65 24.08 3.01
C THR A 165 52.89 23.78 3.85
N SER A 166 53.12 22.51 4.14
CA SER A 166 54.47 21.99 4.40
C SER A 166 54.52 20.53 3.96
N ASP A 167 55.37 20.29 2.95
CA ASP A 167 55.91 18.98 2.58
C ASP A 167 56.42 18.28 3.84
N ASP A 168 55.77 17.17 4.21
CA ASP A 168 56.39 16.19 5.09
C ASP A 168 56.13 14.81 4.51
N THR A 169 57.25 14.17 4.21
CA THR A 169 57.49 12.78 3.82
C THR A 169 56.38 11.80 4.18
N PHE A 170 55.72 11.26 3.15
CA PHE A 170 54.74 10.17 3.23
C PHE A 170 55.44 8.83 3.57
N GLU A 171 55.82 8.64 4.82
CA GLU A 171 55.84 7.30 5.42
C GLU A 171 54.54 7.09 6.21
N GLN A 172 53.42 7.06 5.47
CA GLN A 172 52.17 6.55 6.04
C GLN A 172 52.31 5.05 6.20
N SER A 173 52.84 4.65 7.34
CA SER A 173 52.60 3.35 7.94
C SER A 173 51.12 2.99 7.79
N PHE A 174 50.82 2.01 6.94
CA PHE A 174 49.47 1.48 6.76
C PHE A 174 49.05 0.80 8.06
N HIS A 175 48.55 1.59 9.01
CA HIS A 175 47.97 1.09 10.23
C HIS A 175 46.66 0.40 9.88
N LEU A 176 46.61 -0.90 10.09
CA LEU A 176 45.41 -1.69 9.90
C LEU A 176 44.32 -1.16 10.84
N ARG A 177 43.35 -0.40 10.32
CA ARG A 177 42.19 0.06 11.08
C ARG A 177 41.10 -1.00 11.01
N LYS A 178 40.67 -1.44 12.19
CA LYS A 178 39.50 -2.30 12.36
C LYS A 178 38.39 -1.49 13.01
N VAL A 179 37.22 -1.52 12.40
CA VAL A 179 36.00 -0.90 12.91
C VAL A 179 34.95 -1.99 13.10
N LYS A 180 34.20 -1.94 14.21
CA LYS A 180 33.06 -2.82 14.48
C LYS A 180 31.81 -1.96 14.55
N VAL A 181 30.83 -2.26 13.70
CA VAL A 181 29.51 -1.60 13.70
C VAL A 181 28.46 -2.64 14.01
N GLU A 182 27.55 -2.31 14.93
CA GLU A 182 26.40 -3.13 15.30
C GLU A 182 25.15 -2.27 15.14
N LEU A 183 24.13 -2.80 14.47
CA LEU A 183 22.85 -2.14 14.28
C LEU A 183 21.72 -3.13 14.60
N PRO A 184 20.69 -2.70 15.35
CA PRO A 184 19.55 -3.57 15.64
C PRO A 184 18.75 -3.86 14.37
N VAL A 185 18.20 -5.07 14.28
CA VAL A 185 17.26 -5.44 13.23
C VAL A 185 15.89 -4.88 13.58
N ARG A 186 15.18 -4.34 12.58
CA ARG A 186 13.78 -3.91 12.71
C ARG A 186 12.85 -5.10 12.51
N VAL A 187 11.86 -5.24 13.40
CA VAL A 187 10.70 -6.12 13.22
C VAL A 187 9.43 -5.31 13.35
N ASP A 188 8.43 -5.63 12.52
CA ASP A 188 7.13 -4.96 12.55
C ASP A 188 6.08 -5.89 13.14
N PHE A 189 5.57 -5.55 14.33
CA PHE A 189 4.42 -6.23 14.94
C PHE A 189 3.16 -6.05 14.08
N VAL A 190 2.97 -4.85 13.52
CA VAL A 190 1.80 -4.45 12.74
C VAL A 190 2.23 -3.53 11.60
N GLY A 191 1.49 -3.50 10.48
CA GLY A 191 1.82 -2.66 9.31
C GLY A 191 2.56 -3.44 8.22
N GLY A 192 3.61 -2.86 7.62
CA GLY A 192 4.50 -3.51 6.65
C GLY A 192 4.20 -3.27 5.16
N TRP A 193 2.96 -2.95 4.81
CA TRP A 193 2.56 -2.50 3.46
C TRP A 193 2.03 -1.07 3.43
N SER A 194 1.66 -0.53 4.61
CA SER A 194 1.14 0.82 4.79
C SER A 194 2.16 1.92 4.47
N ASP A 195 3.43 1.58 4.40
CA ASP A 195 4.55 2.47 4.08
C ASP A 195 5.11 2.29 2.68
N THR A 196 4.62 1.28 1.94
CA THR A 196 5.11 0.98 0.59
C THR A 196 4.45 1.90 -0.45
N PRO A 197 5.24 2.63 -1.27
CA PRO A 197 4.70 3.41 -2.38
C PRO A 197 3.99 2.51 -3.42
N PRO A 198 2.94 3.00 -4.10
CA PRO A 198 2.49 4.40 -4.17
C PRO A 198 1.51 4.81 -3.05
N TRP A 199 1.10 3.89 -2.17
CA TRP A 199 0.12 4.19 -1.11
C TRP A 199 0.60 5.30 -0.17
N SER A 200 1.84 5.21 0.31
CA SER A 200 2.44 6.20 1.22
C SER A 200 2.63 7.59 0.60
N LEU A 201 2.59 7.70 -0.73
CA LEU A 201 2.69 8.98 -1.44
C LEU A 201 1.35 9.68 -1.62
N GLU A 202 0.27 8.92 -1.73
CA GLU A 202 -1.08 9.48 -1.89
C GLU A 202 -1.67 10.01 -0.58
N ARG A 203 -1.10 9.60 0.56
CA ARG A 203 -1.62 9.93 1.88
C ARG A 203 -0.48 10.41 2.78
N SER A 204 -0.51 11.70 3.10
CA SER A 204 0.35 12.30 4.12
C SER A 204 0.14 11.59 5.47
N GLY A 205 1.24 11.13 6.09
CA GLY A 205 1.25 10.43 7.38
C GLY A 205 1.74 8.98 7.34
N GLY A 206 1.98 8.42 6.14
CA GLY A 206 2.57 7.08 5.95
C GLY A 206 4.09 7.11 5.76
N SER A 207 4.83 7.82 6.61
CA SER A 207 6.30 7.86 6.54
C SER A 207 6.89 6.58 7.14
N GLY A 208 6.67 5.42 6.52
CA GLY A 208 7.54 4.29 6.84
C GLY A 208 8.79 4.34 5.97
N SER A 209 9.87 3.84 6.55
CA SER A 209 11.21 4.07 6.04
C SER A 209 11.52 3.24 4.79
N GLY A 210 10.68 2.26 4.43
CA GLY A 210 10.97 1.31 3.36
C GLY A 210 12.25 0.51 3.61
N LEU A 211 12.79 0.54 4.83
CA LEU A 211 14.05 -0.08 5.20
C LEU A 211 13.76 -1.51 5.67
N GLY A 212 13.96 -2.46 4.75
CA GLY A 212 14.11 -3.88 5.09
C GLY A 212 15.52 -4.18 5.63
N THR A 213 15.79 -5.45 5.91
CA THR A 213 17.10 -5.94 6.38
C THR A 213 18.28 -5.52 5.48
N SER A 214 18.06 -5.46 4.16
CA SER A 214 19.05 -4.97 3.19
C SER A 214 19.52 -3.54 3.49
N SER A 215 18.61 -2.69 3.95
CA SER A 215 18.93 -1.29 4.26
C SER A 215 19.70 -1.15 5.57
N ILE A 216 19.47 -2.04 6.53
CA ILE A 216 20.22 -2.10 7.79
C ILE A 216 21.66 -2.53 7.50
N LEU A 217 21.86 -3.51 6.61
CA LEU A 217 23.20 -3.90 6.16
C LEU A 217 23.92 -2.77 5.42
N SER A 218 23.23 -2.07 4.51
CA SER A 218 23.79 -0.88 3.86
C SER A 218 24.18 0.18 4.89
N ALA A 219 23.36 0.40 5.92
CA ALA A 219 23.68 1.33 7.00
C ALA A 219 24.92 0.92 7.80
N ALA A 220 25.06 -0.36 8.10
CA ALA A 220 26.24 -0.87 8.81
C ALA A 220 27.51 -0.65 8.00
N VAL A 221 27.48 -0.94 6.69
CA VAL A 221 28.62 -0.73 5.79
C VAL A 221 28.96 0.75 5.64
N VAL A 222 27.97 1.61 5.40
CA VAL A 222 28.17 3.06 5.29
C VAL A 222 28.77 3.62 6.57
N LYS A 223 28.23 3.24 7.72
CA LYS A 223 28.74 3.70 9.03
C LYS A 223 30.17 3.23 9.27
N ALA A 224 30.49 1.97 8.94
CA ALA A 224 31.85 1.45 9.06
C ALA A 224 32.84 2.20 8.17
N LEU A 225 32.45 2.52 6.93
CA LEU A 225 33.28 3.29 6.00
C LEU A 225 33.53 4.70 6.52
N LEU A 226 32.50 5.39 7.02
CA LEU A 226 32.63 6.74 7.59
C LEU A 226 33.57 6.74 8.82
N GLN A 227 33.46 5.73 9.69
CA GLN A 227 34.37 5.59 10.83
C GLN A 227 35.81 5.29 10.41
N ILE A 228 36.03 4.53 9.35
CA ILE A 228 37.38 4.26 8.80
C ILE A 228 37.98 5.53 8.21
N THR A 229 37.19 6.30 7.45
CA THR A 229 37.62 7.51 6.73
C THR A 229 37.59 8.78 7.58
N ASN A 230 37.24 8.69 8.87
CA ASN A 230 37.00 9.85 9.75
C ASN A 230 35.94 10.83 9.20
N GLY A 231 34.93 10.31 8.49
CA GLY A 231 33.75 11.06 8.06
C GLY A 231 32.70 11.19 9.16
N ASP A 232 31.67 12.00 8.90
CA ASP A 232 30.51 12.14 9.79
C ASP A 232 29.68 10.85 9.81
N ASP A 233 29.73 10.09 10.91
CA ASP A 233 29.01 8.83 11.11
C ASP A 233 27.69 9.01 11.88
N SER A 234 27.19 10.25 11.97
CA SER A 234 25.89 10.55 12.56
C SER A 234 24.77 9.74 11.92
N ASN A 235 23.76 9.37 12.71
CA ASN A 235 22.63 8.59 12.22
C ASN A 235 21.91 9.31 11.07
N GLU A 236 21.87 10.63 11.07
CA GLU A 236 21.29 11.44 9.99
C GLU A 236 22.08 11.30 8.69
N ASN A 237 23.41 11.43 8.73
CA ASN A 237 24.25 11.30 7.54
C ASN A 237 24.30 9.86 7.01
N VAL A 238 24.40 8.86 7.89
CA VAL A 238 24.32 7.43 7.52
C VAL A 238 22.98 7.15 6.84
N THR A 239 21.87 7.58 7.43
CA THR A 239 20.53 7.40 6.85
C THR A 239 20.46 8.06 5.47
N ARG A 240 20.91 9.31 5.34
CA ARG A 240 20.96 10.02 4.06
C ARG A 240 21.75 9.24 3.00
N LEU A 241 22.93 8.74 3.32
CA LEU A 241 23.79 8.02 2.39
C LEU A 241 23.21 6.65 1.99
N VAL A 242 22.64 5.90 2.94
CA VAL A 242 21.94 4.64 2.67
C VAL A 242 20.76 4.85 1.73
N LEU A 243 19.99 5.90 1.94
CA LEU A 243 18.86 6.24 1.06
C LEU A 243 19.32 6.65 -0.34
N VAL A 244 20.46 7.35 -0.47
CA VAL A 244 21.07 7.66 -1.78
C VAL A 244 21.55 6.38 -2.48
N LEU A 245 22.18 5.47 -1.76
CA LEU A 245 22.60 4.16 -2.30
C LEU A 245 21.38 3.37 -2.76
N ASN A 246 20.38 3.22 -1.89
CA ASN A 246 19.14 2.50 -2.19
C ASN A 246 18.36 3.10 -3.35
N ARG A 247 18.51 4.39 -3.65
CA ARG A 247 17.94 5.03 -4.85
C ARG A 247 18.50 4.45 -6.15
N SER A 248 19.79 4.13 -6.17
CA SER A 248 20.45 3.51 -7.33
C SER A 248 20.08 2.03 -7.44
N TRP A 249 19.95 1.32 -6.30
CA TRP A 249 19.54 -0.09 -6.26
C TRP A 249 18.05 -0.30 -6.55
N ALA A 250 17.18 0.66 -6.22
CA ALA A 250 15.75 0.60 -6.54
C ALA A 250 15.47 0.57 -8.06
N LEU A 251 16.44 1.00 -8.88
CA LEU A 251 16.37 0.89 -10.34
C LEU A 251 16.61 -0.54 -10.84
N GLU A 252 17.15 -1.44 -10.00
CA GLU A 252 17.58 -2.78 -10.38
C GLU A 252 17.27 -3.81 -9.27
N VAL A 253 15.99 -4.05 -8.97
CA VAL A 253 15.59 -5.07 -7.99
C VAL A 253 15.04 -6.32 -8.69
N ARG A 254 15.89 -7.33 -8.81
CA ARG A 254 15.59 -8.67 -9.33
C ARG A 254 15.53 -9.69 -8.17
N LEU A 255 14.36 -9.89 -7.56
CA LEU A 255 13.86 -11.21 -7.05
C LEU A 255 12.56 -11.09 -6.23
N ALA A 256 12.39 -10.05 -5.41
CA ALA A 256 11.10 -9.74 -4.74
C ALA A 256 9.99 -9.28 -5.72
N HIS A 257 10.27 -9.37 -7.01
CA HIS A 257 9.55 -8.79 -8.13
C HIS A 257 8.12 -9.34 -8.24
N GLN A 258 7.89 -10.65 -8.11
CA GLN A 258 6.55 -11.20 -8.41
C GLN A 258 5.49 -10.84 -7.38
N VAL A 259 5.82 -10.86 -6.08
CA VAL A 259 4.88 -10.53 -4.99
C VAL A 259 4.60 -9.04 -4.98
N LEU A 260 5.66 -8.21 -4.96
CA LEU A 260 5.54 -6.76 -4.95
C LEU A 260 4.78 -6.27 -6.19
N GLN A 261 5.06 -6.84 -7.36
CA GLN A 261 4.36 -6.45 -8.58
C GLN A 261 2.87 -6.73 -8.51
N LYS A 262 2.45 -7.91 -8.02
CA LYS A 262 1.02 -8.26 -7.93
C LYS A 262 0.26 -7.30 -7.02
N VAL A 263 0.82 -7.02 -5.83
CA VAL A 263 0.22 -6.09 -4.86
C VAL A 263 0.16 -4.67 -5.44
N VAL A 264 1.25 -4.19 -6.04
CA VAL A 264 1.31 -2.85 -6.64
C VAL A 264 0.37 -2.71 -7.83
N ILE A 265 0.24 -3.72 -8.70
CA ILE A 265 -0.72 -3.70 -9.82
C ILE A 265 -2.15 -3.61 -9.28
N ARG A 266 -2.54 -4.49 -8.35
CA ARG A 266 -3.87 -4.47 -7.73
C ARG A 266 -4.15 -3.12 -7.05
N TYR A 267 -3.13 -2.54 -6.42
CA TYR A 267 -3.20 -1.20 -5.85
C TYR A 267 -3.45 -0.11 -6.90
N LEU A 268 -2.64 -0.06 -7.96
CA LEU A 268 -2.76 0.91 -9.05
C LEU A 268 -4.09 0.75 -9.80
N GLN A 269 -4.62 -0.47 -9.87
CA GLN A 269 -5.93 -0.79 -10.40
C GLN A 269 -7.07 -0.43 -9.44
N ARG A 270 -6.80 0.00 -8.20
CA ARG A 270 -7.84 0.28 -7.19
C ARG A 270 -8.73 -0.91 -6.91
N ASP A 271 -8.14 -2.11 -6.80
CA ASP A 271 -8.83 -3.30 -6.33
C ASP A 271 -9.46 -3.04 -4.94
N ASN A 272 -10.78 -3.16 -4.85
CA ASN A 272 -11.52 -2.71 -3.66
C ASN A 272 -11.08 -3.47 -2.40
N LEU A 273 -10.91 -4.79 -2.51
CA LEU A 273 -10.46 -5.64 -1.41
C LEU A 273 -9.08 -5.21 -0.95
N LEU A 274 -8.10 -5.15 -1.87
CA LEU A 274 -6.74 -4.72 -1.53
C LEU A 274 -6.69 -3.34 -0.89
N ILE A 275 -7.40 -2.35 -1.45
CA ILE A 275 -7.43 -0.99 -0.88
C ILE A 275 -8.04 -1.01 0.53
N SER A 276 -9.08 -1.81 0.76
CA SER A 276 -9.67 -1.96 2.10
C SER A 276 -8.71 -2.63 3.08
N SER A 277 -7.97 -3.66 2.66
CA SER A 277 -6.99 -4.36 3.49
C SER A 277 -5.82 -3.44 3.86
N ILE A 278 -5.30 -2.63 2.91
CA ILE A 278 -4.25 -1.63 3.21
C ILE A 278 -4.76 -0.57 4.19
N ARG A 279 -5.99 -0.07 4.01
CA ARG A 279 -6.60 0.89 4.97
C ARG A 279 -6.68 0.29 6.37
N ARG A 280 -7.13 -0.96 6.46
CA ARG A 280 -7.22 -1.66 7.73
C ARG A 280 -5.85 -1.86 8.37
N LEU A 281 -4.81 -2.18 7.59
CA LEU A 281 -3.43 -2.26 8.11
C LEU A 281 -2.94 -0.93 8.71
N VAL A 282 -3.29 0.21 8.10
CA VAL A 282 -2.96 1.55 8.65
C VAL A 282 -3.68 1.80 9.98
N GLU A 283 -4.96 1.41 10.07
CA GLU A 283 -5.74 1.53 11.30
C GLU A 283 -5.19 0.62 12.40
N LEU A 284 -4.90 -0.64 12.08
CA LEU A 284 -4.28 -1.59 12.99
C LEU A 284 -2.94 -1.10 13.52
N ALA A 285 -2.13 -0.43 12.71
CA ALA A 285 -0.87 0.15 13.20
C ALA A 285 -1.08 1.20 14.31
N LYS A 286 -2.19 1.96 14.25
CA LYS A 286 -2.56 2.93 15.31
C LYS A 286 -3.08 2.23 16.55
N ILE A 287 -3.96 1.24 16.37
CA ILE A 287 -4.53 0.42 17.45
C ILE A 287 -3.41 -0.32 18.18
N GLY A 288 -2.52 -1.00 17.45
CA GLY A 288 -1.39 -1.73 18.03
C GLY A 288 -0.41 -0.82 18.77
N ARG A 289 -0.21 0.43 18.31
CA ARG A 289 0.58 1.41 19.05
C ARG A 289 -0.11 1.77 20.38
N GLU A 290 -1.41 2.04 20.36
CA GLU A 290 -2.19 2.39 21.55
C GLU A 290 -2.21 1.23 22.57
N ALA A 291 -2.50 0.01 22.10
CA ALA A 291 -2.45 -1.20 22.93
C ALA A 291 -1.07 -1.41 23.56
N LEU A 292 0.01 -1.22 22.79
CA LEU A 292 1.37 -1.33 23.32
C LEU A 292 1.68 -0.26 24.37
N MET A 293 1.23 0.98 24.15
CA MET A 293 1.41 2.08 25.11
C MET A 293 0.63 1.86 26.42
N ASN A 294 -0.51 1.18 26.34
CA ASN A 294 -1.36 0.84 27.49
C ASN A 294 -0.98 -0.50 28.15
N CYS A 295 0.02 -1.21 27.63
CA CYS A 295 0.40 -2.56 28.06
C CYS A 295 -0.71 -3.62 27.89
N GLU A 296 -1.60 -3.43 26.92
CA GLU A 296 -2.69 -4.35 26.57
C GLU A 296 -2.17 -5.44 25.62
N ILE A 297 -1.43 -6.41 26.17
CA ILE A 297 -0.69 -7.43 25.39
C ILE A 297 -1.61 -8.37 24.60
N ASP A 298 -2.79 -8.68 25.14
CA ASP A 298 -3.80 -9.48 24.42
C ASP A 298 -4.23 -8.77 23.13
N GLU A 299 -4.49 -7.46 23.20
CA GLU A 299 -4.87 -6.66 22.02
C GLU A 299 -3.71 -6.52 21.02
N VAL A 300 -2.46 -6.44 21.49
CA VAL A 300 -1.29 -6.52 20.59
C VAL A 300 -1.28 -7.84 19.81
N GLY A 301 -1.59 -8.97 20.48
CA GLY A 301 -1.73 -10.29 19.86
C GLY A 301 -2.82 -10.33 18.78
N ASP A 302 -4.02 -9.85 19.11
CA ASP A 302 -5.15 -9.79 18.18
C ASP A 302 -4.83 -8.97 16.93
N VAL A 303 -4.19 -7.81 17.12
CA VAL A 303 -3.76 -6.93 16.03
C VAL A 303 -2.69 -7.61 15.16
N MET A 304 -1.76 -8.38 15.74
CA MET A 304 -0.78 -9.16 14.98
C MET A 304 -1.45 -10.22 14.10
N LEU A 305 -2.42 -10.96 14.64
CA LEU A 305 -3.15 -11.98 13.89
C LEU A 305 -3.97 -11.36 12.75
N GLU A 306 -4.65 -10.25 13.02
CA GLU A 306 -5.41 -9.56 11.97
C GLU A 306 -4.47 -9.02 10.88
N ALA A 307 -3.32 -8.44 11.27
CA ALA A 307 -2.32 -8.00 10.31
C ALA A 307 -1.79 -9.15 9.43
N TRP A 308 -1.55 -10.33 10.01
CA TRP A 308 -1.14 -11.51 9.26
C TRP A 308 -2.20 -11.97 8.25
N ARG A 309 -3.46 -12.03 8.68
CA ARG A 309 -4.59 -12.35 7.79
C ARG A 309 -4.69 -11.36 6.63
N LEU A 310 -4.55 -10.07 6.89
CA LEU A 310 -4.55 -9.04 5.85
C LEU A 310 -3.34 -9.16 4.92
N HIS A 311 -2.16 -9.53 5.41
CA HIS A 311 -1.00 -9.81 4.56
C HIS A 311 -1.28 -10.94 3.57
N GLN A 312 -1.93 -12.02 4.02
CA GLN A 312 -2.36 -13.12 3.15
C GLN A 312 -3.43 -12.69 2.13
N GLU A 313 -4.29 -11.72 2.45
CA GLU A 313 -5.24 -11.12 1.48
C GLU A 313 -4.54 -10.27 0.40
N LEU A 314 -3.46 -9.58 0.78
CA LEU A 314 -2.65 -8.79 -0.14
C LEU A 314 -1.87 -9.72 -1.08
N ASP A 315 -1.18 -10.70 -0.52
CA ASP A 315 -0.44 -11.73 -1.26
C ASP A 315 -0.65 -13.13 -0.65
N PRO A 316 -1.43 -14.00 -1.32
CA PRO A 316 -1.62 -15.38 -0.86
C PRO A 316 -0.32 -16.20 -0.81
N TYR A 317 0.73 -15.79 -1.55
CA TYR A 317 2.02 -16.46 -1.56
C TYR A 317 2.94 -16.04 -0.41
N CYS A 318 2.48 -15.13 0.46
CA CYS A 318 3.22 -14.75 1.65
C CYS A 318 3.24 -15.88 2.71
N SER A 319 2.35 -16.87 2.59
CA SER A 319 2.33 -18.10 3.40
C SER A 319 2.50 -19.33 2.51
N ASN A 320 2.75 -20.47 3.14
CA ASN A 320 2.82 -21.79 2.51
C ASN A 320 2.45 -22.87 3.53
N GLU A 321 2.31 -24.11 3.06
CA GLU A 321 1.88 -25.24 3.91
C GLU A 321 2.76 -25.42 5.16
N PHE A 322 4.06 -25.16 5.05
CA PHE A 322 4.97 -25.24 6.20
C PHE A 322 4.68 -24.14 7.24
N VAL A 323 4.53 -22.89 6.79
CA VAL A 323 4.22 -21.75 7.66
C VAL A 323 2.85 -21.94 8.33
N ASP A 324 1.86 -22.41 7.58
CA ASP A 324 0.51 -22.65 8.11
C ASP A 324 0.52 -23.77 9.16
N LYS A 325 1.29 -24.86 8.94
CA LYS A 325 1.50 -25.91 9.94
C LYS A 325 2.21 -25.40 11.19
N LEU A 326 3.27 -24.60 11.02
CA LEU A 326 4.00 -24.00 12.13
C LEU A 326 3.07 -23.13 12.99
N PHE A 327 2.30 -22.24 12.36
CA PHE A 327 1.39 -21.37 13.10
C PHE A 327 0.23 -22.12 13.75
N ALA A 328 -0.34 -23.14 13.09
CA ALA A 328 -1.33 -24.02 13.70
C ALA A 328 -0.78 -24.76 14.93
N PHE A 329 0.49 -25.15 14.90
CA PHE A 329 1.17 -25.78 16.04
C PHE A 329 1.39 -24.80 17.21
N CYS A 330 1.74 -23.55 16.90
CA CYS A 330 2.02 -22.51 17.89
C CYS A 330 0.76 -21.87 18.50
N ASP A 331 -0.36 -21.85 17.77
CA ASP A 331 -1.62 -21.16 18.12
C ASP A 331 -2.10 -21.39 19.57
N PRO A 332 -2.08 -22.61 20.13
CA PRO A 332 -2.51 -22.83 21.52
C PRO A 332 -1.69 -22.05 22.56
N TYR A 333 -0.45 -21.70 22.23
CA TYR A 333 0.52 -21.07 23.14
C TYR A 333 0.69 -19.57 22.92
N CYS A 334 0.17 -19.03 21.80
CA CYS A 334 0.40 -17.66 21.36
C CYS A 334 -0.86 -16.79 21.45
N LEU A 335 -0.67 -15.50 21.75
CA LEU A 335 -1.68 -14.45 21.58
C LEU A 335 -1.69 -13.94 20.13
N GLY A 336 -0.52 -13.91 19.49
CA GLY A 336 -0.41 -13.53 18.09
C GLY A 336 0.89 -13.95 17.47
N TYR A 337 0.89 -14.08 16.15
CA TYR A 337 2.06 -14.46 15.37
C TYR A 337 1.94 -13.94 13.95
N LYS A 338 3.09 -13.76 13.29
CA LYS A 338 3.18 -13.42 11.87
C LYS A 338 4.59 -13.65 11.35
N LEU A 339 4.74 -13.79 10.04
CA LEU A 339 6.05 -13.61 9.42
C LEU A 339 6.45 -12.13 9.42
N VAL A 340 7.75 -11.87 9.53
CA VAL A 340 8.32 -10.53 9.41
C VAL A 340 8.98 -10.37 8.04
N GLY A 341 8.64 -9.30 7.32
CA GLY A 341 9.14 -9.03 5.97
C GLY A 341 8.16 -9.43 4.86
N ALA A 342 8.70 -9.81 3.70
CA ALA A 342 7.92 -10.04 2.48
C ALA A 342 7.07 -11.33 2.48
N GLY A 343 7.31 -12.24 3.43
CA GLY A 343 6.63 -13.55 3.50
C GLY A 343 7.30 -14.63 2.64
N GLY A 344 6.68 -15.81 2.60
CA GLY A 344 7.15 -17.00 1.89
C GLY A 344 8.22 -17.81 2.64
N GLY A 345 8.71 -17.30 3.78
CA GLY A 345 9.73 -17.90 4.62
C GLY A 345 10.47 -16.84 5.45
N GLY A 346 11.62 -17.22 6.02
CA GLY A 346 12.44 -16.32 6.84
C GLY A 346 12.04 -16.35 8.30
N PHE A 347 11.90 -15.18 8.92
CA PHE A 347 11.68 -15.06 10.35
C PHE A 347 10.19 -14.95 10.68
N ALA A 348 9.79 -15.64 11.74
CA ALA A 348 8.48 -15.50 12.38
C ALA A 348 8.63 -14.79 13.72
N LEU A 349 7.66 -13.93 14.04
CA LEU A 349 7.51 -13.34 15.36
C LEU A 349 6.30 -13.98 16.03
N MET A 350 6.48 -14.43 17.27
CA MET A 350 5.45 -15.07 18.08
C MET A 350 5.35 -14.38 19.44
N LEU A 351 4.14 -13.98 19.80
CA LEU A 351 3.81 -13.43 21.11
C LEU A 351 3.12 -14.52 21.94
N ALA A 352 3.80 -15.04 22.95
CA ALA A 352 3.25 -16.09 23.81
C ALA A 352 2.22 -15.53 24.82
N LYS A 353 1.24 -16.36 25.21
CA LYS A 353 0.23 -16.02 26.24
C LYS A 353 0.85 -15.72 27.60
N THR A 354 1.86 -16.50 27.97
CA THR A 354 2.58 -16.37 29.23
C THR A 354 4.05 -16.75 29.05
N ALA A 355 4.89 -16.40 30.02
CA ALA A 355 6.29 -16.85 30.06
C ALA A 355 6.40 -18.39 30.08
N GLU A 356 5.49 -19.07 30.78
CA GLU A 356 5.43 -20.54 30.80
C GLU A 356 5.07 -21.11 29.43
N SER A 357 4.11 -20.51 28.73
CA SER A 357 3.76 -20.88 27.35
C SER A 357 4.93 -20.68 26.41
N ALA A 358 5.72 -19.60 26.56
CA ALA A 358 6.92 -19.35 25.77
C ALA A 358 7.99 -20.43 25.99
N MET A 359 8.27 -20.78 27.25
CA MET A 359 9.23 -21.85 27.59
C MET A 359 8.77 -23.20 27.05
N LYS A 360 7.49 -23.53 27.24
CA LYS A 360 6.91 -24.78 26.74
C LYS A 360 6.95 -24.86 25.22
N LEU A 361 6.58 -23.78 24.53
CA LEU A 361 6.63 -23.73 23.07
C LEU A 361 8.05 -23.90 22.55
N ARG A 362 9.04 -23.26 23.19
CA ARG A 362 10.46 -23.43 22.84
C ARG A 362 10.92 -24.88 22.94
N HIS A 363 10.57 -25.58 24.03
CA HIS A 363 10.89 -27.00 24.18
C HIS A 363 10.19 -27.86 23.12
N LEU A 364 8.90 -27.64 22.90
CA LEU A 364 8.12 -28.40 21.91
C LEU A 364 8.62 -28.21 20.48
N ILE A 365 9.09 -27.01 20.13
CA ILE A 365 9.72 -26.74 18.84
C ILE A 365 11.05 -27.51 18.72
N ALA A 366 11.91 -27.46 19.75
CA ALA A 366 13.21 -28.12 19.73
C ALA A 366 13.11 -29.67 19.68
N GLU A 367 12.04 -30.23 20.24
CA GLU A 367 11.79 -31.69 20.23
C GLU A 367 11.10 -32.18 18.95
N ASN A 368 10.59 -31.29 18.10
CA ASN A 368 9.84 -31.66 16.91
C ASN A 368 10.72 -31.65 15.64
N PRO A 369 11.19 -32.81 15.16
CA PRO A 369 12.06 -32.90 14.00
C PRO A 369 11.36 -32.58 12.67
N GLU A 370 10.03 -32.48 12.65
CA GLU A 370 9.27 -32.09 11.45
C GLU A 370 9.27 -30.58 11.21
N LEU A 371 9.61 -29.78 12.23
CA LEU A 371 9.70 -28.32 12.13
C LEU A 371 11.17 -27.91 11.98
N ASP A 372 11.58 -27.60 10.75
CA ASP A 372 12.91 -27.05 10.45
C ASP A 372 12.96 -25.56 10.82
N VAL A 373 12.97 -25.25 12.12
CA VAL A 373 12.98 -23.88 12.65
C VAL A 373 14.01 -23.71 13.76
N GLU A 374 14.69 -22.57 13.77
CA GLU A 374 15.62 -22.18 14.83
C GLU A 374 15.00 -21.08 15.70
N VAL A 375 15.09 -21.24 17.03
CA VAL A 375 14.57 -20.25 17.99
C VAL A 375 15.71 -19.33 18.43
N TYR A 376 15.57 -18.04 18.11
CA TYR A 376 16.54 -17.02 18.48
C TYR A 376 16.15 -16.31 19.79
N GLU A 377 17.15 -16.06 20.63
CA GLU A 377 17.01 -15.18 21.79
C GLU A 377 17.15 -13.72 21.36
N TRP A 378 16.32 -12.86 21.92
CA TRP A 378 16.33 -11.43 21.64
C TRP A 378 15.98 -10.64 22.89
N GLU A 379 16.49 -9.42 22.95
CA GLU A 379 16.28 -8.48 24.06
C GLU A 379 15.80 -7.13 23.53
N ILE A 380 14.89 -6.50 24.26
CA ILE A 380 14.46 -5.12 23.98
C ILE A 380 15.46 -4.17 24.62
N PHE A 381 16.25 -3.49 23.80
CA PHE A 381 17.10 -2.40 24.26
C PHE A 381 16.25 -1.14 24.46
N LEU A 382 15.84 -0.90 25.71
CA LEU A 382 15.30 0.40 26.11
C LEU A 382 16.50 1.32 26.39
N HIS A 383 16.73 2.32 25.53
CA HIS A 383 17.68 3.39 25.84
C HIS A 383 17.23 4.06 27.15
N LYS A 384 18.05 3.93 28.20
CA LYS A 384 17.87 4.60 29.50
C LYS A 384 18.26 6.07 29.41
#